data_AF-T0YIQ1-F1
#
_entry.id   AF-T0YIQ1-F1
#
_cell.length_a   1.000
_cell.length_b   1.000
_cell.length_c   1.000
_cell.angle_alpha   90.00
_cell.angle_beta   90.00
_cell.angle_gamma   90.00
#
_symmetry.space_group_name_H-M   'P 1'
#
loop_
_entity.id
_entity.type
_entity.pdbx_description
1 polymer ?
#
loop_
_entity_poly.entity_id
_entity_poly.type
_entity_poly.pdbx_seq_one_letter_code
_entity_poly.pdbx_strand_id
1 'polypeptide(L)'
;MAILFTLTNTGTIAGGTGGNGGLANGGYANDGYRGGNGGNGGTGVFGNQLNLTNSGTIRGGAGGVGAADGTSGGGYGGGNGGQGGTGVKAYVGTTITNAGTIAGGNGRAGGNTYGSYSGTKTNISQGGGGGAGVAGIGFTLTNTGTISGGQGGANGMLGAGGGGGGAGGVGVIAITGISTGVSTIYNAGTIEGGLGGDGVTRADAVDFSGGGNTLVLEAGSTILGNVVSSSGTSAAYGDALAFGGDTTASSGNSFDLGQLDAVGGAGQYQGFANLDKQGSSIWVLTGTDSQNQTWMIADGELVLDGSVGASGGATVTGGSFEVGDASTPSALFTG
;
A
#
# COMPACT_ATOMS: atom_id res chain seq x y z
N MET A 1 5.28 23.36 23.14
CA MET A 1 5.25 21.97 23.64
C MET A 1 4.18 21.26 22.83
N ALA A 2 4.58 20.44 21.86
CA ALA A 2 3.63 19.67 21.07
C ALA A 2 2.98 18.63 22.00
N ILE A 3 1.65 18.60 22.07
CA ILE A 3 0.93 17.58 22.83
C ILE A 3 0.96 16.32 21.99
N LEU A 4 1.75 15.33 22.44
CA LEU A 4 1.76 13.99 21.88
C LEU A 4 0.57 13.23 22.48
N PHE A 5 -0.44 12.95 21.67
CA PHE A 5 -1.57 12.12 22.11
C PHE A 5 -1.16 10.65 22.07
N THR A 6 -1.65 9.84 23.00
CA THR A 6 -1.44 8.39 23.00
C THR A 6 -2.78 7.68 22.85
N LEU A 7 -2.85 6.71 21.93
CA LEU A 7 -3.99 5.83 21.72
C LEU A 7 -3.53 4.38 21.82
N THR A 8 -4.10 3.63 22.75
CA THR A 8 -3.91 2.18 22.86
C THR A 8 -5.20 1.47 22.48
N ASN A 9 -5.19 0.69 21.41
CA ASN A 9 -6.32 -0.12 20.98
C ASN A 9 -6.05 -1.61 21.23
N THR A 10 -6.89 -2.21 22.07
CA THR A 10 -6.94 -3.68 22.28
C THR A 10 -8.27 -4.27 21.79
N GLY A 11 -9.18 -3.44 21.29
CA GLY A 11 -10.50 -3.82 20.81
C GLY A 11 -10.68 -3.52 19.32
N THR A 12 -11.88 -3.08 18.93
CA THR A 12 -12.17 -2.72 17.54
C THR A 12 -12.44 -1.23 17.41
N ILE A 13 -11.70 -0.55 16.54
CA ILE A 13 -12.00 0.79 16.05
C ILE A 13 -12.42 0.68 14.59
N ALA A 14 -13.58 1.25 14.24
CA ALA A 14 -14.09 1.21 12.88
C ALA A 14 -14.53 2.60 12.42
N GLY A 15 -14.15 2.96 11.19
CA GLY A 15 -14.69 4.13 10.50
C GLY A 15 -16.17 3.94 10.15
N GLY A 16 -16.90 5.05 10.07
CA GLY A 16 -18.34 5.03 9.71
C GLY A 16 -18.57 4.53 8.28
N THR A 17 -19.65 3.78 8.05
CA THR A 17 -19.99 3.29 6.71
C THR A 17 -20.64 4.37 5.86
N GLY A 18 -20.37 4.36 4.55
CA GLY A 18 -21.07 5.21 3.59
C GLY A 18 -22.55 4.85 3.43
N GLY A 19 -23.39 5.85 3.21
CA GLY A 19 -24.82 5.67 2.93
C GLY A 19 -25.05 5.11 1.52
N ASN A 20 -26.13 4.35 1.32
CA ASN A 20 -26.48 3.85 -0.02
C ASN A 20 -27.02 4.99 -0.91
N GLY A 21 -26.84 4.84 -2.21
CA GLY A 21 -27.42 5.74 -3.20
C GLY A 21 -28.94 5.73 -3.19
N GLY A 22 -29.54 6.89 -3.47
CA GLY A 22 -30.99 7.02 -3.62
C GLY A 22 -31.47 6.39 -4.92
N LEU A 23 -32.57 5.63 -4.86
CA LEU A 23 -33.19 5.05 -6.05
C LEU A 23 -33.76 6.15 -6.95
N ALA A 24 -33.57 5.98 -8.26
CA ALA A 24 -34.26 6.75 -9.27
C ALA A 24 -35.74 6.32 -9.35
N ASN A 25 -36.67 7.18 -8.94
CA ASN A 25 -38.11 6.93 -9.10
C ASN A 25 -38.65 7.76 -10.28
N GLY A 26 -38.90 7.10 -11.42
CA GLY A 26 -39.47 7.73 -12.61
C GLY A 26 -40.91 7.25 -12.86
N GLY A 27 -41.89 8.06 -12.49
CA GLY A 27 -43.32 7.80 -12.77
C GLY A 27 -43.75 8.10 -14.21
N TYR A 28 -42.86 8.58 -15.08
CA TYR A 28 -43.18 8.96 -16.46
C TYR A 28 -42.19 8.37 -17.46
N ALA A 29 -42.75 7.84 -18.55
CA ALA A 29 -42.10 6.89 -19.45
C ALA A 29 -40.94 7.41 -20.31
N ASN A 30 -40.48 8.66 -20.16
CA ASN A 30 -39.50 9.26 -21.10
C ASN A 30 -38.40 10.11 -20.45
N ASP A 31 -38.45 10.35 -19.13
CA ASP A 31 -37.38 11.04 -18.43
C ASP A 31 -36.49 9.98 -17.80
N GLY A 32 -35.25 9.86 -18.24
CA GLY A 32 -34.36 8.87 -17.66
C GLY A 32 -33.65 9.43 -16.44
N TYR A 33 -33.67 8.65 -15.37
CA TYR A 33 -33.17 9.03 -14.06
C TYR A 33 -31.96 8.18 -13.69
N ARG A 34 -30.90 8.83 -13.19
CA ARG A 34 -29.69 8.16 -12.68
C ARG A 34 -29.93 7.67 -11.25
N GLY A 35 -29.44 6.46 -10.96
CA GLY A 35 -29.30 6.01 -9.59
C GLY A 35 -28.30 6.88 -8.82
N GLY A 36 -28.57 7.15 -7.54
CA GLY A 36 -27.64 7.87 -6.68
C GLY A 36 -26.35 7.08 -6.43
N ASN A 37 -25.24 7.78 -6.25
CA ASN A 37 -23.97 7.15 -5.85
C ASN A 37 -24.02 6.71 -4.39
N GLY A 38 -23.27 5.65 -4.06
CA GLY A 38 -22.96 5.31 -2.68
C GLY A 38 -22.03 6.33 -2.03
N GLY A 39 -22.23 6.61 -0.75
CA GLY A 39 -21.34 7.43 0.07
C GLY A 39 -20.03 6.73 0.38
N ASN A 40 -18.98 7.48 0.70
CA ASN A 40 -17.69 6.92 1.08
C ASN A 40 -17.67 6.46 2.54
N GLY A 41 -16.82 5.48 2.84
CA GLY A 41 -16.51 5.08 4.21
C GLY A 41 -15.57 6.08 4.89
N GLY A 42 -15.74 6.25 6.20
CA GLY A 42 -14.90 7.10 7.05
C GLY A 42 -13.57 6.46 7.42
N THR A 43 -12.59 7.27 7.79
CA THR A 43 -11.31 6.78 8.34
C THR A 43 -11.52 6.16 9.73
N GLY A 44 -10.78 5.09 10.05
CA GLY A 44 -10.80 4.47 11.37
C GLY A 44 -10.13 5.34 12.44
N VAL A 45 -8.84 5.65 12.24
CA VAL A 45 -8.06 6.53 13.12
C VAL A 45 -7.38 7.62 12.30
N PHE A 46 -7.41 8.85 12.81
CA PHE A 46 -6.65 9.98 12.27
C PHE A 46 -5.58 10.39 13.31
N GLY A 47 -4.30 10.36 12.91
CA GLY A 47 -3.16 10.72 13.74
C GLY A 47 -2.37 11.89 13.17
N ASN A 48 -2.09 12.88 14.01
CA ASN A 48 -1.11 13.94 13.79
C ASN A 48 -0.41 14.14 15.14
N GLN A 49 0.89 13.84 15.21
CA GLN A 49 1.61 13.74 16.49
C GLN A 49 0.90 12.79 17.47
N LEU A 50 0.65 11.56 17.01
CA LEU A 50 -0.03 10.50 17.76
C LEU A 50 0.93 9.32 18.00
N ASN A 51 0.97 8.81 19.23
CA ASN A 51 1.53 7.49 19.54
C ASN A 51 0.39 6.47 19.56
N LEU A 52 0.29 5.67 18.50
CA LEU A 52 -0.71 4.61 18.36
C LEU A 52 -0.09 3.25 18.66
N THR A 53 -0.62 2.53 19.64
CA THR A 53 -0.34 1.11 19.86
C THR A 53 -1.60 0.30 19.57
N ASN A 54 -1.54 -0.61 18.61
CA ASN A 54 -2.65 -1.46 18.22
C ASN A 54 -2.31 -2.93 18.43
N SER A 55 -3.05 -3.61 19.32
CA SER A 55 -3.08 -5.08 19.42
C SER A 55 -4.46 -5.66 19.10
N GLY A 56 -5.44 -4.81 18.80
CA GLY A 56 -6.77 -5.19 18.33
C GLY A 56 -6.93 -4.96 16.83
N THR A 57 -8.14 -4.57 16.42
CA THR A 57 -8.49 -4.29 15.02
C THR A 57 -8.79 -2.81 14.81
N ILE A 58 -8.16 -2.20 13.81
CA ILE A 58 -8.53 -0.88 13.29
C ILE A 58 -8.97 -1.07 11.84
N ARG A 59 -10.16 -0.59 11.47
CA ARG A 59 -10.65 -0.70 10.10
C ARG A 59 -11.26 0.59 9.58
N GLY A 60 -10.99 0.90 8.32
CA GLY A 60 -11.73 1.92 7.60
C GLY A 60 -13.21 1.55 7.40
N GLY A 61 -14.07 2.56 7.30
CA GLY A 61 -15.47 2.36 6.98
C GLY A 61 -15.65 1.78 5.58
N ALA A 62 -16.63 0.91 5.39
CA ALA A 62 -16.98 0.48 4.04
C ALA A 62 -17.68 1.62 3.29
N GLY A 63 -17.55 1.67 1.96
CA GLY A 63 -18.41 2.51 1.13
C GLY A 63 -19.89 2.12 1.22
N GLY A 64 -20.75 2.88 0.55
CA GLY A 64 -22.16 2.59 0.32
C GLY A 64 -22.40 2.01 -1.07
N VAL A 65 -23.50 1.29 -1.25
CA VAL A 65 -23.85 0.69 -2.56
C VAL A 65 -24.46 1.77 -3.47
N GLY A 66 -24.07 1.79 -4.75
CA GLY A 66 -24.71 2.62 -5.76
C GLY A 66 -26.14 2.17 -6.05
N ALA A 67 -27.07 3.09 -6.26
CA ALA A 67 -28.45 2.75 -6.58
C ALA A 67 -28.61 2.35 -8.05
N ALA A 68 -29.57 1.48 -8.33
CA ALA A 68 -29.94 1.15 -9.71
C ALA A 68 -30.56 2.36 -10.44
N ASP A 69 -30.54 2.33 -11.77
CA ASP A 69 -31.32 3.25 -12.60
C ASP A 69 -32.83 2.97 -12.53
N GLY A 70 -33.62 3.94 -13.00
CA GLY A 70 -35.08 3.78 -13.12
C GLY A 70 -35.46 2.85 -14.27
N THR A 71 -36.52 2.06 -14.10
CA THR A 71 -36.96 0.98 -15.03
C THR A 71 -37.43 1.45 -16.42
N SER A 72 -37.43 2.74 -16.72
CA SER A 72 -38.05 3.30 -17.93
C SER A 72 -37.05 4.05 -18.83
N GLY A 73 -36.61 3.35 -19.89
CA GLY A 73 -36.34 3.89 -21.23
C GLY A 73 -35.12 4.81 -21.45
N GLY A 74 -34.65 5.53 -20.43
CA GLY A 74 -33.53 6.46 -20.57
C GLY A 74 -32.21 5.85 -20.09
N GLY A 75 -31.23 5.70 -20.98
CA GLY A 75 -29.93 5.06 -20.74
C GLY A 75 -28.96 5.85 -19.83
N TYR A 76 -29.39 6.33 -18.67
CA TYR A 76 -28.58 7.21 -17.83
C TYR A 76 -27.68 6.49 -16.80
N GLY A 77 -27.83 5.19 -16.60
CA GLY A 77 -26.91 4.36 -15.80
C GLY A 77 -27.21 4.35 -14.29
N GLY A 78 -26.87 3.25 -13.64
CA GLY A 78 -26.85 3.14 -12.18
C GLY A 78 -25.76 4.01 -11.54
N GLY A 79 -25.90 4.28 -10.24
CA GLY A 79 -24.92 5.04 -9.47
C GLY A 79 -23.64 4.26 -9.19
N ASN A 80 -22.54 4.94 -8.95
CA ASN A 80 -21.27 4.30 -8.58
C ASN A 80 -21.32 3.81 -7.12
N GLY A 81 -20.52 2.77 -6.84
CA GLY A 81 -20.25 2.35 -5.47
C GLY A 81 -19.37 3.37 -4.73
N GLY A 82 -19.56 3.46 -3.43
CA GLY A 82 -18.74 4.30 -2.57
C GLY A 82 -17.37 3.69 -2.28
N GLN A 83 -16.37 4.56 -2.10
CA GLN A 83 -15.01 4.16 -1.72
C GLN A 83 -14.97 3.67 -0.27
N GLY A 84 -14.06 2.75 0.03
CA GLY A 84 -13.68 2.42 1.40
C GLY A 84 -12.83 3.52 2.05
N GLY A 85 -12.97 3.68 3.37
CA GLY A 85 -12.15 4.60 4.16
C GLY A 85 -10.78 4.01 4.50
N THR A 86 -9.80 4.86 4.83
CA THR A 86 -8.49 4.40 5.31
C THR A 86 -8.59 3.80 6.72
N GLY A 87 -7.82 2.77 7.04
CA GLY A 87 -7.68 2.25 8.40
C GLY A 87 -7.09 3.31 9.34
N VAL A 88 -5.83 3.67 9.14
CA VAL A 88 -5.14 4.74 9.85
C VAL A 88 -4.63 5.79 8.88
N LYS A 89 -5.01 7.06 9.09
CA LYS A 89 -4.41 8.19 8.38
C LYS A 89 -3.40 8.88 9.29
N ALA A 90 -2.13 8.90 8.90
CA ALA A 90 -1.01 9.32 9.76
C ALA A 90 -0.25 10.52 9.17
N TYR A 91 -0.03 11.54 9.98
CA TYR A 91 0.73 12.74 9.62
C TYR A 91 1.97 12.88 10.49
N VAL A 92 2.77 13.92 10.19
CA VAL A 92 4.06 14.20 10.81
C VAL A 92 4.08 13.95 12.32
N GLY A 93 5.11 13.23 12.79
CA GLY A 93 5.31 12.93 14.20
C GLY A 93 4.37 11.85 14.76
N THR A 94 3.61 11.16 13.91
CA THR A 94 2.83 9.99 14.31
C THR A 94 3.73 8.74 14.35
N THR A 95 3.70 8.01 15.45
CA THR A 95 4.33 6.70 15.60
C THR A 95 3.25 5.64 15.76
N ILE A 96 3.32 4.57 14.96
CA ILE A 96 2.37 3.47 14.96
C ILE A 96 3.11 2.19 15.31
N THR A 97 2.67 1.49 16.34
CA THR A 97 3.09 0.13 16.67
C THR A 97 1.89 -0.80 16.48
N ASN A 98 1.94 -1.65 15.45
CA ASN A 98 0.88 -2.59 15.13
C ASN A 98 1.32 -4.03 15.39
N ALA A 99 0.71 -4.66 16.40
CA ALA A 99 0.76 -6.10 16.63
C ALA A 99 -0.58 -6.80 16.32
N GLY A 100 -1.63 -6.02 16.06
CA GLY A 100 -2.95 -6.51 15.67
C GLY A 100 -3.20 -6.36 14.17
N THR A 101 -4.44 -6.01 13.80
CA THR A 101 -4.86 -5.79 12.41
C THR A 101 -5.16 -4.32 12.15
N ILE A 102 -4.60 -3.76 11.08
CA ILE A 102 -5.04 -2.50 10.49
C ILE A 102 -5.51 -2.78 9.07
N ALA A 103 -6.75 -2.42 8.75
CA ALA A 103 -7.33 -2.69 7.45
C ALA A 103 -8.00 -1.45 6.84
N GLY A 104 -7.86 -1.32 5.52
CA GLY A 104 -8.71 -0.44 4.74
C GLY A 104 -10.18 -0.85 4.80
N GLY A 105 -11.06 0.11 4.57
CA GLY A 105 -12.46 -0.16 4.32
C GLY A 105 -12.65 -0.73 2.92
N ASN A 106 -13.62 -1.61 2.74
CA ASN A 106 -13.94 -2.12 1.41
C ASN A 106 -14.75 -1.08 0.62
N GLY A 107 -14.45 -0.94 -0.66
CA GLY A 107 -15.37 -0.34 -1.61
C GLY A 107 -16.63 -1.18 -1.74
N ARG A 108 -17.67 -0.60 -2.34
CA ARG A 108 -18.95 -1.28 -2.57
C ARG A 108 -19.34 -1.32 -4.03
N ALA A 109 -20.30 -2.16 -4.35
CA ALA A 109 -20.75 -2.32 -5.72
C ALA A 109 -21.39 -1.05 -6.28
N GLY A 110 -21.19 -0.85 -7.58
CA GLY A 110 -22.03 0.05 -8.38
C GLY A 110 -23.46 -0.48 -8.49
N GLY A 111 -24.39 0.43 -8.78
CA GLY A 111 -25.79 0.09 -9.02
C GLY A 111 -26.00 -0.57 -10.38
N ASN A 112 -26.99 -1.46 -10.45
CA ASN A 112 -27.35 -2.10 -11.71
C ASN A 112 -27.91 -1.09 -12.71
N THR A 113 -27.73 -1.38 -14.00
CA THR A 113 -28.36 -0.59 -15.07
C THR A 113 -29.31 -1.51 -15.85
N TYR A 114 -30.58 -1.13 -15.95
CA TYR A 114 -31.64 -1.92 -16.59
C TYR A 114 -32.05 -1.27 -17.92
N GLY A 115 -31.80 -1.94 -19.05
CA GLY A 115 -32.36 -1.54 -20.35
C GLY A 115 -31.44 -1.80 -21.54
N SER A 116 -31.99 -2.44 -22.56
CA SER A 116 -31.40 -2.63 -23.89
C SER A 116 -31.65 -1.39 -24.75
N TYR A 117 -30.80 -0.36 -24.63
CA TYR A 117 -30.78 0.72 -25.61
C TYR A 117 -29.63 0.48 -26.59
N SER A 118 -29.94 0.52 -27.89
CA SER A 118 -29.03 0.21 -29.02
C SER A 118 -27.94 1.28 -29.28
N GLY A 119 -27.57 2.06 -28.27
CA GLY A 119 -26.54 3.09 -28.36
C GLY A 119 -25.36 2.80 -27.45
N THR A 120 -24.16 3.24 -27.84
CA THR A 120 -22.93 3.15 -27.03
C THR A 120 -23.16 3.81 -25.67
N LYS A 121 -23.36 3.02 -24.61
CA LYS A 121 -23.55 3.55 -23.26
C LYS A 121 -22.22 4.16 -22.78
N THR A 122 -22.23 5.45 -22.43
CA THR A 122 -21.05 6.16 -21.91
C THR A 122 -21.03 6.27 -20.37
N ASN A 123 -22.12 5.89 -19.70
CA ASN A 123 -22.26 5.97 -18.24
C ASN A 123 -22.37 4.56 -17.65
N ILE A 124 -21.21 3.97 -17.37
CA ILE A 124 -21.07 2.65 -16.73
C ILE A 124 -20.90 2.82 -15.23
N SER A 125 -21.75 2.16 -14.45
CA SER A 125 -21.69 2.12 -12.99
C SER A 125 -20.45 1.34 -12.52
N GLN A 126 -19.55 2.00 -11.80
CA GLN A 126 -18.31 1.40 -11.31
C GLN A 126 -18.45 0.93 -9.86
N GLY A 127 -17.69 -0.10 -9.51
CA GLY A 127 -17.45 -0.44 -8.11
C GLY A 127 -16.57 0.62 -7.43
N GLY A 128 -16.81 0.89 -6.16
CA GLY A 128 -15.94 1.75 -5.37
C GLY A 128 -14.62 1.06 -5.05
N GLY A 129 -13.52 1.80 -4.99
CA GLY A 129 -12.21 1.29 -4.58
C GLY A 129 -12.11 0.99 -3.08
N GLY A 130 -11.21 0.09 -2.72
CA GLY A 130 -10.81 -0.16 -1.33
C GLY A 130 -10.01 1.01 -0.75
N GLY A 131 -10.15 1.25 0.55
CA GLY A 131 -9.33 2.20 1.28
C GLY A 131 -7.96 1.62 1.63
N ALA A 132 -6.96 2.46 1.87
CA ALA A 132 -5.65 1.97 2.32
C ALA A 132 -5.68 1.45 3.77
N GLY A 133 -4.79 0.52 4.11
CA GLY A 133 -4.57 0.11 5.50
C GLY A 133 -4.05 1.27 6.33
N VAL A 134 -2.85 1.76 5.99
CA VAL A 134 -2.24 2.98 6.54
C VAL A 134 -1.94 3.95 5.41
N ALA A 135 -2.18 5.24 5.59
CA ALA A 135 -1.78 6.25 4.62
C ALA A 135 -1.37 7.57 5.26
N GLY A 136 -0.31 8.20 4.74
CA GLY A 136 -0.06 9.62 4.99
C GLY A 136 1.41 10.02 4.84
N ILE A 137 1.87 10.93 5.71
CA ILE A 137 3.14 11.65 5.56
C ILE A 137 3.92 11.70 6.86
N GLY A 138 5.25 11.56 6.80
CA GLY A 138 6.14 11.85 7.93
C GLY A 138 5.89 11.00 9.18
N PHE A 139 5.49 9.73 9.01
CA PHE A 139 5.16 8.83 10.12
C PHE A 139 6.19 7.70 10.28
N THR A 140 6.29 7.17 11.48
CA THR A 140 7.03 5.94 11.77
C THR A 140 6.05 4.81 12.04
N LEU A 141 6.23 3.68 11.39
CA LEU A 141 5.39 2.50 11.53
C LEU A 141 6.25 1.28 11.87
N THR A 142 5.93 0.58 12.95
CA THR A 142 6.47 -0.74 13.30
C THR A 142 5.33 -1.75 13.23
N ASN A 143 5.43 -2.70 12.31
CA ASN A 143 4.41 -3.72 12.09
C ASN A 143 4.95 -5.12 12.43
N THR A 144 4.37 -5.75 13.43
CA THR A 144 4.53 -7.18 13.75
C THR A 144 3.21 -7.96 13.55
N GLY A 145 2.13 -7.26 13.23
CA GLY A 145 0.81 -7.83 12.94
C GLY A 145 0.50 -7.82 11.44
N THR A 146 -0.75 -7.53 11.09
CA THR A 146 -1.23 -7.48 9.70
C THR A 146 -1.70 -6.07 9.34
N ILE A 147 -1.25 -5.57 8.19
CA ILE A 147 -1.77 -4.38 7.54
C ILE A 147 -2.27 -4.76 6.15
N SER A 148 -3.53 -4.44 5.86
CA SER A 148 -4.18 -4.84 4.61
C SER A 148 -4.94 -3.68 3.98
N GLY A 149 -4.81 -3.54 2.66
CA GLY A 149 -5.70 -2.69 1.89
C GLY A 149 -7.13 -3.24 1.86
N GLY A 150 -8.11 -2.35 1.70
CA GLY A 150 -9.51 -2.75 1.55
C GLY A 150 -9.76 -3.38 0.17
N GLN A 151 -10.79 -4.22 0.08
CA GLN A 151 -11.18 -4.79 -1.22
C GLN A 151 -11.91 -3.77 -2.09
N GLY A 152 -11.70 -3.85 -3.40
CA GLY A 152 -12.51 -3.17 -4.39
C GLY A 152 -13.94 -3.71 -4.44
N GLY A 153 -14.89 -2.84 -4.76
CA GLY A 153 -16.29 -3.18 -4.97
C GLY A 153 -16.51 -3.81 -6.34
N ALA A 154 -17.46 -4.75 -6.43
CA ALA A 154 -17.88 -5.31 -7.71
C ALA A 154 -18.42 -4.23 -8.66
N ASN A 155 -18.38 -4.50 -9.96
CA ASN A 155 -19.04 -3.65 -10.93
C ASN A 155 -20.58 -3.73 -10.83
N GLY A 156 -21.27 -2.69 -11.31
CA GLY A 156 -22.72 -2.78 -11.51
C GLY A 156 -23.03 -3.70 -12.70
N MET A 157 -24.08 -4.51 -12.59
CA MET A 157 -24.41 -5.51 -13.60
C MET A 157 -24.93 -4.86 -14.91
N LEU A 158 -24.27 -5.16 -16.04
CA LEU A 158 -24.74 -4.90 -17.41
C LEU A 158 -24.23 -5.97 -18.37
N GLY A 159 -25.08 -6.39 -19.32
CA GLY A 159 -24.66 -7.18 -20.49
C GLY A 159 -23.60 -6.46 -21.33
N ALA A 160 -22.74 -7.25 -21.98
CA ALA A 160 -21.70 -6.95 -22.99
C ALA A 160 -20.72 -5.76 -22.80
N GLY A 161 -20.86 -4.89 -21.80
CA GLY A 161 -19.96 -3.73 -21.62
C GLY A 161 -19.97 -3.14 -20.20
N GLY A 162 -20.08 -3.99 -19.18
CA GLY A 162 -20.19 -3.58 -17.77
C GLY A 162 -19.06 -2.66 -17.29
N GLY A 163 -19.34 -1.87 -16.24
CA GLY A 163 -18.32 -1.02 -15.61
C GLY A 163 -17.17 -1.84 -15.02
N GLY A 164 -16.03 -1.18 -14.77
CA GLY A 164 -14.93 -1.80 -14.04
C GLY A 164 -15.27 -2.04 -12.57
N GLY A 165 -14.77 -3.13 -12.00
CA GLY A 165 -14.70 -3.28 -10.55
C GLY A 165 -13.79 -2.21 -9.95
N GLY A 166 -14.03 -1.83 -8.70
CA GLY A 166 -13.16 -0.90 -8.00
C GLY A 166 -11.78 -1.50 -7.79
N ALA A 167 -10.73 -0.67 -7.75
CA ALA A 167 -9.40 -1.13 -7.39
C ALA A 167 -9.35 -1.58 -5.92
N GLY A 168 -8.44 -2.50 -5.60
CA GLY A 168 -8.07 -2.77 -4.21
C GLY A 168 -7.37 -1.56 -3.60
N GLY A 169 -7.43 -1.45 -2.27
CA GLY A 169 -6.66 -0.46 -1.53
C GLY A 169 -5.21 -0.92 -1.36
N VAL A 170 -4.29 0.03 -1.24
CA VAL A 170 -2.89 -0.25 -0.94
C VAL A 170 -2.74 -0.60 0.55
N GLY A 171 -1.82 -1.50 0.90
CA GLY A 171 -1.53 -1.82 2.31
C GLY A 171 -1.06 -0.59 3.08
N VAL A 172 0.05 0.01 2.64
CA VAL A 172 0.59 1.26 3.18
C VAL A 172 0.93 2.27 2.09
N ILE A 173 0.46 3.52 2.23
CA ILE A 173 0.85 4.63 1.37
C ILE A 173 1.68 5.61 2.20
N ALA A 174 2.92 5.88 1.79
CA ALA A 174 3.74 6.91 2.39
C ALA A 174 4.15 7.96 1.35
N ILE A 175 3.89 9.22 1.67
CA ILE A 175 4.18 10.36 0.80
C ILE A 175 5.13 11.27 1.57
N THR A 176 6.23 11.63 0.94
CA THR A 176 7.08 12.71 1.46
C THR A 176 6.47 14.04 1.08
N GLY A 177 6.26 14.89 2.09
CA GLY A 177 6.07 16.30 1.84
C GLY A 177 7.40 17.02 2.02
N ILE A 178 7.83 17.79 1.02
CA ILE A 178 9.10 18.55 0.99
C ILE A 178 9.33 19.41 2.25
N SER A 179 8.28 19.71 3.02
CA SER A 179 8.32 20.47 4.28
C SER A 179 7.80 19.71 5.53
N THR A 180 7.39 18.44 5.41
CA THR A 180 6.62 17.73 6.45
C THR A 180 7.22 16.39 6.88
N GLY A 181 8.41 16.05 6.40
CA GLY A 181 9.17 14.87 6.84
C GLY A 181 8.97 13.63 5.97
N VAL A 182 9.84 12.65 6.20
CA VAL A 182 9.88 11.34 5.53
C VAL A 182 9.25 10.26 6.40
N SER A 183 8.80 9.18 5.79
CA SER A 183 8.20 8.06 6.53
C SER A 183 9.15 6.87 6.60
N THR A 184 9.13 6.16 7.73
CA THR A 184 9.91 4.92 7.91
C THR A 184 8.98 3.80 8.35
N ILE A 185 8.99 2.70 7.61
CA ILE A 185 8.16 1.53 7.86
C ILE A 185 9.07 0.34 8.20
N TYR A 186 8.99 -0.14 9.42
CA TYR A 186 9.60 -1.39 9.87
C TYR A 186 8.56 -2.51 9.79
N ASN A 187 8.85 -3.55 9.01
CA ASN A 187 7.95 -4.69 8.86
C ASN A 187 8.61 -6.00 9.29
N ALA A 188 8.09 -6.58 10.36
CA ALA A 188 8.34 -7.95 10.81
C ALA A 188 7.07 -8.81 10.74
N GLY A 189 5.96 -8.25 10.22
CA GLY A 189 4.67 -8.91 10.04
C GLY A 189 4.23 -8.94 8.58
N THR A 190 2.92 -8.89 8.34
CA THR A 190 2.34 -8.91 6.99
C THR A 190 1.87 -7.52 6.56
N ILE A 191 2.26 -7.10 5.35
CA ILE A 191 1.63 -5.98 4.63
C ILE A 191 1.11 -6.51 3.30
N GLU A 192 -0.16 -6.26 3.01
CA GLU A 192 -0.77 -6.70 1.76
C GLU A 192 -1.65 -5.63 1.10
N GLY A 193 -1.63 -5.62 -0.23
CA GLY A 193 -2.61 -4.91 -1.03
C GLY A 193 -3.94 -5.67 -1.07
N GLY A 194 -5.03 -4.92 -1.12
CA GLY A 194 -6.36 -5.45 -1.34
C GLY A 194 -6.54 -5.95 -2.78
N LEU A 195 -7.44 -6.90 -2.98
CA LEU A 195 -7.92 -7.33 -4.28
C LEU A 195 -8.91 -6.31 -4.85
N GLY A 196 -8.88 -6.15 -6.17
CA GLY A 196 -9.87 -5.42 -6.93
C GLY A 196 -11.23 -6.11 -6.92
N GLY A 197 -12.23 -5.41 -7.46
CA GLY A 197 -13.59 -5.93 -7.61
C GLY A 197 -13.70 -7.13 -8.55
N ASP A 198 -12.63 -7.44 -9.30
CA ASP A 198 -12.49 -8.67 -10.09
C ASP A 198 -12.15 -9.91 -9.23
N GLY A 199 -11.73 -9.70 -7.97
CA GLY A 199 -11.30 -10.74 -7.05
C GLY A 199 -9.94 -11.35 -7.36
N VAL A 200 -9.18 -10.79 -8.31
CA VAL A 200 -7.91 -11.37 -8.79
C VAL A 200 -6.79 -10.36 -8.80
N THR A 201 -7.01 -9.15 -9.29
CA THR A 201 -5.97 -8.12 -9.36
C THR A 201 -5.69 -7.57 -7.97
N ARG A 202 -4.47 -7.76 -7.46
CA ARG A 202 -4.04 -7.23 -6.17
C ARG A 202 -3.43 -5.84 -6.35
N ALA A 203 -3.80 -4.91 -5.48
CA ALA A 203 -3.14 -3.63 -5.35
C ALA A 203 -1.72 -3.79 -4.79
N ASP A 204 -0.96 -2.71 -4.82
CA ASP A 204 0.37 -2.70 -4.21
C ASP A 204 0.26 -2.86 -2.68
N ALA A 205 1.25 -3.50 -2.09
CA ALA A 205 1.36 -3.63 -0.65
C ALA A 205 1.86 -2.32 -0.04
N VAL A 206 2.80 -1.65 -0.71
CA VAL A 206 3.40 -0.40 -0.25
C VAL A 206 3.63 0.54 -1.43
N ASP A 207 3.15 1.78 -1.32
CA ASP A 207 3.41 2.85 -2.27
C ASP A 207 4.17 3.99 -1.60
N PHE A 208 5.33 4.32 -2.16
CA PHE A 208 6.13 5.49 -1.80
C PHE A 208 6.14 6.55 -2.89
N SER A 209 6.17 7.81 -2.45
CA SER A 209 6.28 8.96 -3.34
C SER A 209 6.95 10.14 -2.64
N GLY A 210 7.52 11.06 -3.43
CA GLY A 210 8.15 12.28 -2.92
C GLY A 210 9.58 12.12 -2.39
N GLY A 211 10.08 10.88 -2.24
CA GLY A 211 11.49 10.59 -1.96
C GLY A 211 11.91 10.58 -0.49
N GLY A 212 12.93 9.81 -0.13
CA GLY A 212 13.47 9.71 1.23
C GLY A 212 12.66 8.88 2.22
N ASN A 213 11.56 8.25 1.80
CA ASN A 213 10.90 7.24 2.62
C ASN A 213 11.74 5.95 2.67
N THR A 214 11.57 5.17 3.72
CA THR A 214 12.30 3.91 3.89
C THR A 214 11.35 2.78 4.26
N LEU A 215 11.43 1.67 3.51
CA LEU A 215 10.86 0.39 3.92
C LEU A 215 11.99 -0.48 4.47
N VAL A 216 11.86 -0.89 5.72
CA VAL A 216 12.79 -1.77 6.42
C VAL A 216 12.15 -3.15 6.52
N LEU A 217 12.72 -4.12 5.83
CA LEU A 217 12.37 -5.53 5.99
C LEU A 217 13.11 -6.08 7.21
N GLU A 218 12.38 -6.71 8.12
CA GLU A 218 12.94 -7.39 9.29
C GLU A 218 12.60 -8.89 9.26
N ALA A 219 13.19 -9.68 10.15
CA ALA A 219 12.88 -11.10 10.28
C ALA A 219 11.36 -11.30 10.48
N GLY A 220 10.75 -12.15 9.64
CA GLY A 220 9.30 -12.42 9.64
C GLY A 220 8.48 -11.56 8.67
N SER A 221 9.09 -10.58 8.00
CA SER A 221 8.43 -9.75 6.99
C SER A 221 7.77 -10.59 5.90
N THR A 222 6.50 -10.32 5.62
CA THR A 222 5.75 -10.87 4.49
C THR A 222 5.08 -9.73 3.73
N ILE A 223 5.33 -9.65 2.43
CA ILE A 223 4.73 -8.65 1.53
C ILE A 223 3.90 -9.36 0.46
N LEU A 224 2.62 -9.02 0.36
CA LEU A 224 1.70 -9.56 -0.66
C LEU A 224 1.17 -8.43 -1.55
N GLY A 225 1.73 -8.32 -2.75
CA GLY A 225 1.59 -7.17 -3.64
C GLY A 225 2.97 -6.57 -3.95
N ASN A 226 3.03 -5.58 -4.85
CA ASN A 226 4.30 -4.90 -5.13
C ASN A 226 4.61 -3.87 -4.05
N VAL A 227 5.88 -3.46 -4.02
CA VAL A 227 6.39 -2.31 -3.27
C VAL A 227 6.91 -1.34 -4.31
N VAL A 228 6.26 -0.19 -4.46
CA VAL A 228 6.55 0.75 -5.55
C VAL A 228 7.03 2.08 -4.98
N SER A 229 8.23 2.48 -5.38
CA SER A 229 8.78 3.81 -5.16
C SER A 229 8.66 4.64 -6.45
N SER A 230 7.94 5.76 -6.35
CA SER A 230 7.81 6.73 -7.45
C SER A 230 8.74 7.94 -7.30
N SER A 231 9.71 7.90 -6.38
CA SER A 231 10.67 8.99 -6.16
C SER A 231 11.66 9.23 -7.30
N GLY A 232 11.74 8.30 -8.25
CA GLY A 232 12.82 8.23 -9.24
C GLY A 232 14.10 7.65 -8.65
N THR A 233 15.13 7.53 -9.49
CA THR A 233 16.38 6.78 -9.21
C THR A 233 17.52 7.65 -8.62
N SER A 234 17.23 8.87 -8.18
CA SER A 234 18.26 9.76 -7.63
C SER A 234 18.64 9.30 -6.22
N ALA A 235 19.89 8.83 -6.02
CA ALA A 235 20.37 8.40 -4.70
C ALA A 235 20.25 9.49 -3.61
N ALA A 236 20.36 10.77 -3.99
CA ALA A 236 20.33 11.89 -3.03
C ALA A 236 18.96 12.12 -2.37
N TYR A 237 17.87 11.75 -3.06
CA TYR A 237 16.52 12.06 -2.60
C TYR A 237 15.52 10.92 -2.79
N GLY A 238 15.93 9.80 -3.38
CA GLY A 238 15.02 8.69 -3.65
C GLY A 238 14.69 7.87 -2.41
N ASP A 239 13.60 7.11 -2.48
CA ASP A 239 13.20 6.21 -1.42
C ASP A 239 14.21 5.03 -1.31
N ALA A 240 14.28 4.45 -0.12
CA ALA A 240 15.21 3.38 0.24
C ALA A 240 14.49 2.08 0.59
N LEU A 241 15.05 0.96 0.15
CA LEU A 241 14.74 -0.37 0.64
C LEU A 241 15.87 -0.81 1.57
N ALA A 242 15.54 -1.06 2.83
CA ALA A 242 16.49 -1.42 3.86
C ALA A 242 16.26 -2.86 4.35
N PHE A 243 17.37 -3.53 4.60
CA PHE A 243 17.43 -4.84 5.24
C PHE A 243 17.85 -4.62 6.69
N GLY A 244 16.93 -4.88 7.61
CA GLY A 244 17.03 -4.40 8.98
C GLY A 244 16.71 -5.44 10.05
N GLY A 245 16.51 -4.93 11.26
CA GLY A 245 16.23 -5.69 12.45
C GLY A 245 17.50 -6.17 13.17
N ASP A 246 17.33 -6.54 14.43
CA ASP A 246 18.41 -7.06 15.28
C ASP A 246 18.38 -8.60 15.39
N THR A 247 17.33 -9.21 14.84
CA THR A 247 17.12 -10.67 14.88
C THR A 247 17.52 -11.31 13.56
N THR A 248 18.46 -12.25 13.62
CA THR A 248 18.72 -13.19 12.52
C THR A 248 17.81 -14.40 12.68
N ALA A 249 16.87 -14.60 11.76
CA ALA A 249 15.98 -15.76 11.79
C ALA A 249 16.78 -17.07 11.73
N SER A 250 16.26 -18.15 12.34
CA SER A 250 16.94 -19.45 12.35
C SER A 250 17.13 -20.06 10.95
N SER A 251 16.30 -19.65 9.98
CA SER A 251 16.44 -20.00 8.56
C SER A 251 17.34 -19.04 7.78
N GLY A 252 17.95 -18.06 8.45
CA GLY A 252 18.57 -16.88 7.83
C GLY A 252 17.54 -15.84 7.42
N ASN A 253 17.93 -14.57 7.43
CA ASN A 253 17.21 -13.52 6.72
C ASN A 253 17.80 -13.48 5.30
N SER A 254 16.95 -13.60 4.27
CA SER A 254 17.42 -13.62 2.88
C SER A 254 16.54 -12.81 1.96
N PHE A 255 17.16 -12.23 0.93
CA PHE A 255 16.48 -11.48 -0.12
C PHE A 255 17.08 -11.79 -1.48
N ASP A 256 16.21 -12.08 -2.45
CA ASP A 256 16.59 -12.30 -3.84
C ASP A 256 16.61 -10.98 -4.60
N LEU A 257 17.79 -10.57 -5.08
CA LEU A 257 17.96 -9.34 -5.85
C LEU A 257 17.24 -9.35 -7.20
N GLY A 258 16.87 -10.54 -7.72
CA GLY A 258 15.98 -10.66 -8.87
C GLY A 258 14.58 -10.10 -8.64
N GLN A 259 14.21 -9.79 -7.39
CA GLN A 259 12.96 -9.12 -7.04
C GLN A 259 12.99 -7.59 -7.25
N LEU A 260 14.17 -7.01 -7.53
CA LEU A 260 14.33 -5.58 -7.80
C LEU A 260 14.08 -5.27 -9.28
N ASP A 261 13.38 -4.17 -9.54
CA ASP A 261 13.14 -3.71 -10.91
C ASP A 261 12.88 -2.19 -10.98
N ALA A 262 12.79 -1.66 -12.20
CA ALA A 262 12.25 -0.33 -12.44
C ALA A 262 10.73 -0.30 -12.20
N VAL A 263 10.17 0.90 -12.02
CA VAL A 263 8.71 1.09 -11.90
C VAL A 263 8.00 0.54 -13.14
N GLY A 264 7.01 -0.32 -12.93
CA GLY A 264 6.26 -1.01 -13.98
C GLY A 264 6.91 -2.31 -14.47
N GLY A 265 8.02 -2.72 -13.85
CA GLY A 265 8.70 -3.98 -14.10
C GLY A 265 8.00 -5.21 -13.49
N ALA A 266 8.64 -6.37 -13.62
CA ALA A 266 8.13 -7.65 -13.12
C ALA A 266 8.58 -7.96 -11.68
N GLY A 267 9.65 -7.31 -11.20
CA GLY A 267 10.12 -7.45 -9.82
C GLY A 267 9.11 -6.92 -8.80
N GLN A 268 9.06 -7.53 -7.61
CA GLN A 268 8.16 -7.12 -6.53
C GLN A 268 8.53 -5.74 -5.96
N TYR A 269 9.81 -5.37 -5.94
CA TYR A 269 10.31 -4.13 -5.32
C TYR A 269 10.84 -3.20 -6.41
N GLN A 270 10.14 -2.09 -6.62
CA GLN A 270 10.29 -1.29 -7.83
C GLN A 270 10.70 0.15 -7.56
N GLY A 271 11.64 0.67 -8.33
CA GLY A 271 11.93 2.12 -8.39
C GLY A 271 12.65 2.71 -7.18
N PHE A 272 13.23 1.89 -6.32
CA PHE A 272 14.07 2.34 -5.22
C PHE A 272 15.38 2.95 -5.73
N ALA A 273 15.86 4.00 -5.07
CA ALA A 273 17.12 4.65 -5.42
C ALA A 273 18.29 4.18 -4.53
N ASN A 274 17.99 3.66 -3.35
CA ASN A 274 18.97 3.28 -2.34
C ASN A 274 18.65 1.89 -1.77
N LEU A 275 19.70 1.11 -1.51
CA LEU A 275 19.63 -0.18 -0.82
C LEU A 275 20.48 -0.12 0.45
N ASP A 276 19.86 -0.37 1.59
CA ASP A 276 20.51 -0.17 2.88
C ASP A 276 20.58 -1.47 3.69
N LYS A 277 21.65 -1.63 4.46
CA LYS A 277 21.75 -2.61 5.54
C LYS A 277 21.88 -1.85 6.86
N GLN A 278 20.96 -2.15 7.77
CA GLN A 278 20.90 -1.57 9.12
C GLN A 278 20.56 -2.65 10.17
N GLY A 279 20.64 -2.31 11.46
CA GLY A 279 20.42 -3.24 12.57
C GLY A 279 21.47 -4.34 12.68
N SER A 280 21.49 -5.06 13.81
CA SER A 280 22.55 -6.02 14.10
C SER A 280 22.40 -7.38 13.40
N SER A 281 21.30 -7.62 12.67
CA SER A 281 21.06 -8.93 12.03
C SER A 281 22.00 -9.21 10.86
N ILE A 282 22.04 -10.48 10.46
CA ILE A 282 22.68 -10.95 9.23
C ILE A 282 21.61 -11.00 8.13
N TRP A 283 21.92 -10.48 6.95
CA TRP A 283 21.12 -10.62 5.74
C TRP A 283 21.93 -11.23 4.61
N VAL A 284 21.39 -12.27 3.98
CA VAL A 284 21.99 -12.97 2.85
C VAL A 284 21.28 -12.60 1.56
N LEU A 285 22.00 -11.96 0.65
CA LEU A 285 21.52 -11.62 -0.68
C LEU A 285 21.81 -12.75 -1.66
N THR A 286 20.83 -13.09 -2.48
CA THR A 286 20.92 -14.07 -3.55
C THR A 286 20.55 -13.42 -4.89
N GLY A 287 20.71 -14.14 -6.01
CA GLY A 287 20.31 -13.64 -7.33
C GLY A 287 21.23 -12.55 -7.88
N THR A 288 20.78 -11.77 -8.85
CA THR A 288 21.61 -10.74 -9.52
C THR A 288 20.90 -9.38 -9.49
N ASP A 289 21.62 -8.33 -9.09
CA ASP A 289 21.12 -6.95 -9.21
C ASP A 289 21.30 -6.45 -10.65
N SER A 290 20.17 -6.18 -11.30
CA SER A 290 20.10 -5.61 -12.65
C SER A 290 19.97 -4.10 -12.68
N GLN A 291 19.83 -3.45 -11.52
CA GLN A 291 19.48 -2.04 -11.38
C GLN A 291 20.70 -1.14 -11.05
N ASN A 292 21.90 -1.72 -10.87
CA ASN A 292 23.15 -1.00 -10.54
C ASN A 292 23.03 -0.09 -9.30
N GLN A 293 22.33 -0.56 -8.27
CA GLN A 293 22.02 0.27 -7.10
C GLN A 293 23.18 0.26 -6.10
N THR A 294 23.49 1.41 -5.51
CA THR A 294 24.56 1.51 -4.50
C THR A 294 24.04 1.08 -3.13
N TRP A 295 24.86 0.29 -2.43
CA TRP A 295 24.57 -0.20 -1.09
C TRP A 295 25.17 0.67 0.00
N MET A 296 24.41 0.96 1.05
CA MET A 296 24.92 1.54 2.28
C MET A 296 24.81 0.54 3.44
N ILE A 297 25.94 0.19 4.05
CA ILE A 297 26.02 -0.82 5.11
C ILE A 297 26.40 -0.13 6.42
N ALA A 298 25.37 0.20 7.19
CA ALA A 298 25.49 0.97 8.41
C ALA A 298 25.72 0.12 9.66
N ASP A 299 25.19 -1.11 9.70
CA ASP A 299 25.31 -1.99 10.87
C ASP A 299 25.03 -3.46 10.51
N GLY A 300 25.43 -4.38 11.38
CA GLY A 300 25.26 -5.83 11.22
C GLY A 300 26.09 -6.38 10.05
N GLU A 301 25.58 -7.44 9.43
CA GLU A 301 26.31 -8.15 8.37
C GLU A 301 25.44 -8.31 7.11
N LEU A 302 26.00 -7.91 5.97
CA LEU A 302 25.42 -8.17 4.65
C LEU A 302 26.31 -9.17 3.91
N VAL A 303 25.73 -10.28 3.49
CA VAL A 303 26.43 -11.37 2.80
C VAL A 303 25.93 -11.47 1.37
N LEU A 304 26.83 -11.52 0.39
CA LEU A 304 26.52 -11.88 -1.00
C LEU A 304 26.77 -13.37 -1.21
N ASP A 305 25.74 -14.13 -1.54
CA ASP A 305 25.85 -15.57 -1.79
C ASP A 305 26.44 -15.88 -3.17
N GLY A 306 27.78 -15.91 -3.27
CA GLY A 306 28.65 -16.64 -4.21
C GLY A 306 28.47 -16.50 -5.75
N SER A 307 27.32 -16.05 -6.20
CA SER A 307 26.86 -15.92 -7.59
C SER A 307 26.19 -14.57 -7.85
N VAL A 308 26.23 -13.68 -6.85
CA VAL A 308 25.62 -12.36 -6.90
C VAL A 308 26.52 -11.37 -7.64
N GLY A 309 25.91 -10.52 -8.47
CA GLY A 309 26.52 -9.30 -8.95
C GLY A 309 25.83 -8.13 -8.27
N ALA A 310 26.46 -7.51 -7.27
CA ALA A 310 25.99 -6.24 -6.71
C ALA A 310 26.68 -5.12 -7.49
N SER A 311 25.98 -4.63 -8.51
CA SER A 311 26.57 -3.89 -9.64
C SER A 311 26.69 -2.38 -9.43
N GLY A 312 26.14 -1.82 -8.35
CA GLY A 312 26.26 -0.40 -8.00
C GLY A 312 27.34 -0.04 -6.95
N GLY A 313 28.08 -1.03 -6.45
CA GLY A 313 29.09 -0.86 -5.39
C GLY A 313 28.50 -0.73 -3.97
N ALA A 314 29.35 -0.71 -2.96
CA ALA A 314 28.95 -0.65 -1.55
C ALA A 314 29.76 0.40 -0.76
N THR A 315 29.11 1.04 0.21
CA THR A 315 29.74 1.89 1.23
C THR A 315 29.50 1.28 2.60
N VAL A 316 30.56 0.97 3.34
CA VAL A 316 30.51 0.39 4.69
C VAL A 316 30.89 1.45 5.71
N THR A 317 29.95 1.81 6.57
CA THR A 317 30.11 2.86 7.60
C THR A 317 30.13 2.31 9.03
N GLY A 318 29.58 1.12 9.28
CA GLY A 318 29.56 0.54 10.62
C GLY A 318 29.29 -0.97 10.74
N GLY A 319 29.14 -1.68 9.61
CA GLY A 319 28.90 -3.13 9.59
C GLY A 319 29.99 -3.96 8.90
N SER A 320 29.65 -5.20 8.60
CA SER A 320 30.45 -6.14 7.81
C SER A 320 29.82 -6.39 6.45
N PHE A 321 30.65 -6.48 5.42
CA PHE A 321 30.25 -6.84 4.06
C PHE A 321 31.03 -8.06 3.59
N GLU A 322 30.36 -9.20 3.48
CA GLU A 322 30.95 -10.44 2.99
C GLU A 322 30.58 -10.64 1.53
N VAL A 323 31.59 -10.73 0.67
CA VAL A 323 31.40 -10.82 -0.79
C VAL A 323 31.67 -12.24 -1.31
N GLY A 324 32.42 -13.07 -0.58
CA GLY A 324 32.79 -14.42 -1.06
C GLY A 324 33.40 -14.38 -2.47
N ASP A 325 32.88 -15.22 -3.37
CA ASP A 325 33.23 -15.26 -4.80
C ASP A 325 32.39 -14.30 -5.69
N ALA A 326 31.51 -13.49 -5.07
CA ALA A 326 30.66 -12.54 -5.78
C ALA A 326 31.46 -11.36 -6.37
N SER A 327 30.88 -10.66 -7.35
CA SER A 327 31.52 -9.49 -7.95
C SER A 327 30.86 -8.19 -7.48
N THR A 328 31.69 -7.23 -7.05
CA THR A 328 31.27 -5.85 -6.78
C THR A 328 32.24 -4.90 -7.50
N PRO A 329 31.76 -3.83 -8.16
CA PRO A 329 32.64 -2.93 -8.89
C PRO A 329 33.49 -2.05 -7.97
N SER A 330 33.05 -1.82 -6.73
CA SER A 330 33.82 -1.13 -5.70
C SER A 330 33.20 -1.33 -4.31
N ALA A 331 34.04 -1.23 -3.28
CA ALA A 331 33.62 -1.09 -1.89
C ALA A 331 34.42 0.04 -1.23
N LEU A 332 33.73 1.02 -0.64
CA LEU A 332 34.31 2.10 0.14
C LEU A 332 34.13 1.80 1.63
N PHE A 333 35.22 1.80 2.40
CA PHE A 333 35.18 1.64 3.85
C PHE A 333 35.48 3.00 4.49
N THR A 334 34.52 3.55 5.22
CA THR A 334 34.70 4.78 5.99
C THR A 334 34.80 4.41 7.46
N GLY A 335 36.03 4.39 7.98
CA GLY A 335 36.32 4.16 9.40
C GLY A 335 36.42 5.45 10.21
#